data_AF-A0AAQ0A056-F1
#
_entry.id   AF-A0AAQ0A056-F1
#
_cell.length_a   1.000
_cell.length_b   1.000
_cell.length_c   1.000
_cell.angle_alpha   90.00
_cell.angle_beta   90.00
_cell.angle_gamma   90.00
#
_symmetry.space_group_name_H-M   'P 1'
#
loop_
_entity.id
_entity.type
_entity.pdbx_description
1 polymer ?
#
loop_
_entity_poly.entity_id
_entity_poly.type
_entity_poly.pdbx_seq_one_letter_code
_entity_poly.pdbx_strand_id
1 'polypeptide(L)'
;MTETKAGGGTGTQAIDARELVAIAELADMLRQLGAESADAPIDVAPYLDGLTRVARRIRRMMPLDAGGRELAARHYYAGVIAGACGDESAIARGVSDSLVRQSADAGRSAARCFAVLARIGRRHGRAFAAQSGDRVLA
;
A
#
# COMPACT_ATOMS: atom_id res chain seq x y z
N MET A 1 0.54 -52.50 0.35
CA MET A 1 0.00 -51.40 1.18
C MET A 1 1.17 -50.62 1.76
N THR A 2 1.41 -49.41 1.28
CA THR A 2 2.05 -48.30 2.03
C THR A 2 1.96 -47.02 1.18
N GLU A 3 1.10 -46.12 1.65
CA GLU A 3 1.16 -44.65 1.62
C GLU A 3 1.59 -43.94 0.33
N THR A 4 0.58 -43.43 -0.40
CA THR A 4 0.76 -42.32 -1.35
C THR A 4 0.38 -41.02 -0.66
N LYS A 5 1.40 -40.16 -0.47
CA LYS A 5 1.30 -38.84 0.16
C LYS A 5 0.33 -37.91 -0.56
N ALA A 6 -0.47 -37.23 0.23
CA ALA A 6 -1.25 -36.06 -0.17
C ALA A 6 -0.33 -34.94 -0.68
N GLY A 7 -0.48 -34.56 -1.95
CA GLY A 7 -0.18 -33.20 -2.42
C GLY A 7 -1.54 -32.50 -2.60
N GLY A 8 -1.90 -31.49 -1.84
CA GLY A 8 -1.09 -30.32 -1.48
C GLY A 8 -1.56 -29.16 -2.33
N GLY A 9 -2.84 -28.78 -2.17
CA GLY A 9 -3.48 -27.70 -2.92
C GLY A 9 -2.75 -26.38 -2.72
N THR A 10 -2.10 -25.90 -3.78
CA THR A 10 -1.42 -24.60 -3.86
C THR A 10 -1.84 -23.83 -5.11
N GLY A 11 -3.06 -24.07 -5.60
CA GLY A 11 -3.62 -23.36 -6.75
C GLY A 11 -4.24 -22.00 -6.43
N THR A 12 -4.73 -21.79 -5.20
CA THR A 12 -5.56 -20.62 -4.87
C THR A 12 -4.77 -19.45 -4.27
N GLN A 13 -3.67 -19.71 -3.54
CA GLN A 13 -2.90 -18.64 -2.87
C GLN A 13 -2.11 -17.73 -3.84
N ALA A 14 -1.70 -18.24 -5.00
CA ALA A 14 -0.92 -17.47 -5.96
C ALA A 14 -1.75 -16.41 -6.72
N ILE A 15 -3.07 -16.59 -6.83
CA ILE A 15 -3.97 -15.65 -7.50
C ILE A 15 -4.30 -14.47 -6.58
N ASP A 16 -4.55 -14.72 -5.30
CA ASP A 16 -4.80 -13.68 -4.29
C ASP A 16 -3.54 -12.86 -3.92
N ALA A 17 -2.35 -13.43 -4.13
CA ALA A 17 -1.07 -12.75 -3.90
C ALA A 17 -0.73 -11.71 -5.00
N ARG A 18 -1.32 -11.81 -6.20
CA ARG A 18 -1.21 -10.79 -7.25
C ARG A 18 -2.20 -9.63 -7.08
N GLU A 19 -3.13 -9.74 -6.14
CA GLU A 19 -4.04 -8.68 -5.79
C GLU A 19 -3.37 -7.73 -4.78
N LEU A 20 -3.25 -6.45 -5.13
CA LEU A 20 -2.62 -5.38 -4.33
C LEU A 20 -1.08 -5.33 -4.36
N VAL A 21 -0.49 -5.37 -5.55
CA VAL A 21 0.96 -5.25 -5.80
C VAL A 21 1.51 -3.99 -5.12
N ALA A 22 0.82 -2.84 -5.27
CA ALA A 22 1.28 -1.59 -4.66
C ALA A 22 1.34 -1.61 -3.12
N ILE A 23 0.54 -2.44 -2.45
CA ILE A 23 0.65 -2.61 -0.98
C ILE A 23 1.86 -3.50 -0.63
N ALA A 24 2.11 -4.55 -1.43
CA ALA A 24 3.27 -5.41 -1.24
C ALA A 24 4.58 -4.64 -1.43
N GLU A 25 4.69 -3.85 -2.50
CA GLU A 25 5.86 -3.00 -2.77
C GLU A 25 6.12 -2.02 -1.62
N LEU A 26 5.08 -1.39 -1.08
CA LEU A 26 5.22 -0.51 0.08
C LEU A 26 5.69 -1.24 1.34
N ALA A 27 5.18 -2.46 1.56
CA ALA A 27 5.62 -3.27 2.69
C ALA A 27 7.10 -3.66 2.55
N ASP A 28 7.55 -4.00 1.35
CA ASP A 28 8.94 -4.36 1.09
C ASP A 28 9.88 -3.15 1.26
N MET A 29 9.51 -1.98 0.75
CA MET A 29 10.28 -0.75 1.00
C MET A 29 10.37 -0.40 2.49
N LEU A 30 9.28 -0.56 3.25
CA LEU A 30 9.31 -0.33 4.69
C LEU A 30 10.24 -1.32 5.41
N ARG A 31 10.24 -2.61 5.02
CA ARG A 31 11.16 -3.60 5.59
C ARG A 31 12.61 -3.25 5.29
N GLN A 32 12.90 -2.87 4.04
CA GLN A 32 14.24 -2.46 3.62
C GLN A 32 14.70 -1.23 4.42
N LEU A 33 13.84 -0.22 4.55
CA LEU A 33 14.14 0.99 5.32
C LEU A 33 14.41 0.70 6.80
N GLY A 34 13.63 -0.20 7.41
CA GLY A 34 13.86 -0.64 8.80
C GLY A 34 15.18 -1.42 8.96
N ALA A 35 15.61 -2.16 7.94
CA ALA A 35 16.86 -2.92 7.97
C ALA A 35 18.11 -2.04 7.72
N GLU A 36 18.00 -1.00 6.90
CA GLU A 36 19.11 -0.10 6.55
C GLU A 36 19.38 0.97 7.61
N SER A 37 18.45 1.19 8.55
CA SER A 37 18.56 2.22 9.59
C SER A 37 19.41 1.76 10.78
N ALA A 38 20.71 1.53 10.57
CA ALA A 38 21.62 1.02 11.59
C ALA A 38 21.86 2.01 12.75
N ASP A 39 21.92 3.31 12.46
CA ASP A 39 22.25 4.35 13.45
C ASP A 39 21.02 4.82 14.26
N ALA A 40 19.80 4.63 13.75
CA ALA A 40 18.55 5.02 14.43
C ALA A 40 17.35 4.13 14.01
N PRO A 41 17.31 2.84 14.41
CA PRO A 41 16.41 1.84 13.84
C PRO A 41 14.95 2.25 13.83
N ILE A 42 14.39 2.54 12.65
CA ILE A 42 12.97 2.87 12.47
C ILE A 42 12.14 1.63 12.81
N ASP A 43 11.26 1.74 13.82
CA ASP A 43 10.30 0.67 14.11
C ASP A 43 9.19 0.68 13.06
N VAL A 44 9.33 -0.20 12.08
CA VAL A 44 8.39 -0.31 10.96
C VAL A 44 7.22 -1.25 11.22
N ALA A 45 7.21 -2.00 12.32
CA ALA A 45 6.18 -3.00 12.60
C ALA A 45 4.76 -2.42 12.65
N PRO A 46 4.50 -1.27 13.32
CA PRO A 46 3.17 -0.65 13.33
C PRO A 46 2.66 -0.29 11.92
N TYR A 47 3.56 0.08 11.01
CA TYR A 47 3.21 0.43 9.63
C TYR A 47 2.88 -0.82 8.81
N LEU A 48 3.65 -1.90 8.96
CA LEU A 48 3.36 -3.18 8.30
C LEU A 48 2.02 -3.78 8.75
N ASP A 49 1.69 -3.66 10.03
CA ASP A 49 0.37 -4.03 10.57
C ASP A 49 -0.74 -3.16 9.97
N GLY A 50 -0.48 -1.85 9.85
CA GLY A 50 -1.36 -0.90 9.18
C GLY A 50 -1.65 -1.30 7.72
N LEU A 51 -0.62 -1.69 6.96
CA LEU A 51 -0.75 -2.16 5.59
C LEU A 51 -1.59 -3.44 5.49
N THR A 52 -1.40 -4.37 6.43
CA THR A 52 -2.22 -5.59 6.49
C THR A 52 -3.71 -5.26 6.68
N ARG A 53 -4.03 -4.27 7.52
CA ARG A 53 -5.41 -3.80 7.73
C ARG A 53 -5.98 -3.11 6.48
N VAL A 54 -5.16 -2.30 5.80
CA VAL A 54 -5.55 -1.63 4.55
C VAL A 54 -5.80 -2.66 3.44
N ALA A 55 -4.92 -3.65 3.27
CA ALA A 55 -5.10 -4.72 2.29
C ALA A 55 -6.42 -5.47 2.49
N ARG A 56 -6.71 -5.88 3.73
CA ARG A 56 -8.00 -6.52 4.08
C ARG A 56 -9.19 -5.62 3.77
N ARG A 57 -9.07 -4.31 3.99
CA ARG A 57 -10.13 -3.34 3.68
C ARG A 57 -10.37 -3.25 2.18
N ILE A 58 -9.32 -3.16 1.36
CA ILE A 58 -9.43 -3.04 -0.10
C ILE A 58 -10.06 -4.30 -0.69
N ARG A 59 -9.63 -5.50 -0.26
CA ARG A 59 -10.21 -6.77 -0.70
C ARG A 59 -11.71 -6.89 -0.44
N ARG A 60 -12.23 -6.19 0.57
CA ARG A 60 -13.65 -6.17 0.94
C ARG A 60 -14.44 -5.05 0.26
N MET A 61 -13.81 -4.16 -0.52
CA MET A 61 -14.51 -3.08 -1.20
C MET A 61 -15.26 -3.59 -2.42
N MET A 62 -16.59 -3.59 -2.34
CA MET A 62 -17.47 -3.76 -3.50
C MET A 62 -17.88 -2.38 -4.06
N PRO A 63 -18.02 -2.22 -5.40
CA PRO A 63 -17.98 -3.25 -6.43
C PRO A 63 -16.61 -3.36 -7.15
N LEU A 64 -15.47 -3.16 -6.48
CA LEU A 64 -14.18 -3.21 -7.16
C LEU A 64 -13.81 -4.65 -7.57
N ASP A 65 -13.46 -4.84 -8.83
CA ASP A 65 -12.80 -6.04 -9.33
C ASP A 65 -11.30 -6.03 -8.97
N ALA A 66 -10.54 -7.05 -9.41
CA ALA A 66 -9.12 -7.14 -9.10
C ALA A 66 -8.32 -5.92 -9.59
N GLY A 67 -8.61 -5.42 -10.80
CA GLY A 67 -7.96 -4.24 -11.36
C GLY A 67 -8.29 -2.96 -10.59
N GLY A 68 -9.56 -2.78 -10.25
CA GLY A 68 -10.04 -1.67 -9.42
C GLY A 68 -9.45 -1.70 -8.01
N ARG A 69 -9.27 -2.88 -7.42
CA ARG A 69 -8.61 -3.06 -6.12
C ARG A 69 -7.13 -2.70 -6.17
N GLU A 70 -6.42 -3.09 -7.23
CA GLU A 70 -5.05 -2.67 -7.46
C GLU A 70 -4.93 -1.15 -7.65
N LEU A 71 -5.81 -0.53 -8.45
CA LEU A 71 -5.85 0.93 -8.58
C LEU A 71 -6.12 1.60 -7.22
N ALA A 72 -7.04 1.06 -6.43
CA ALA A 72 -7.28 1.48 -5.05
C ALA A 72 -6.02 1.42 -4.18
N ALA A 73 -5.24 0.33 -4.27
CA ALA A 73 -3.96 0.18 -3.60
C ALA A 73 -2.94 1.23 -4.06
N ARG A 74 -2.87 1.52 -5.36
CA ARG A 74 -1.98 2.57 -5.90
C ARG A 74 -2.38 3.97 -5.44
N HIS A 75 -3.68 4.26 -5.34
CA HIS A 75 -4.15 5.52 -4.77
C HIS A 75 -3.80 5.65 -3.29
N TYR A 76 -3.90 4.57 -2.51
CA TYR A 76 -3.40 4.54 -1.14
C TYR A 76 -1.89 4.81 -1.10
N TYR A 77 -1.10 4.09 -1.92
CA TYR A 77 0.36 4.25 -2.04
C TYR A 77 0.75 5.70 -2.36
N ALA A 78 0.14 6.30 -3.39
CA ALA A 78 0.37 7.68 -3.77
C ALA A 78 0.05 8.64 -2.64
N GLY A 79 -1.04 8.36 -1.90
CA GLY A 79 -1.36 9.09 -0.68
C GLY A 79 -0.23 9.01 0.35
N VAL A 80 0.33 7.84 0.61
CA VAL A 80 1.47 7.67 1.54
C VAL A 80 2.66 8.51 1.11
N ILE A 81 3.05 8.46 -0.17
CA ILE A 81 4.16 9.26 -0.71
C ILE A 81 3.88 10.76 -0.55
N ALA A 82 2.70 11.23 -0.95
CA ALA A 82 2.33 12.64 -0.80
C ALA A 82 2.30 13.08 0.67
N GLY A 83 1.86 12.22 1.57
CA GLY A 83 1.87 12.48 3.01
C GLY A 83 3.28 12.55 3.60
N ALA A 84 4.19 11.70 3.14
CA ALA A 84 5.56 11.63 3.66
C ALA A 84 6.49 12.69 3.05
N CYS A 85 6.40 12.92 1.73
CA CYS A 85 7.26 13.84 0.99
C CYS A 85 6.68 15.26 0.85
N GLY A 86 5.40 15.45 1.19
CA GLY A 86 4.64 16.66 0.90
C GLY A 86 3.92 16.61 -0.44
N ASP A 87 2.72 17.17 -0.46
CA ASP A 87 1.82 17.15 -1.63
C ASP A 87 2.42 17.88 -2.85
N GLU A 88 3.28 18.88 -2.61
CA GLU A 88 3.93 19.69 -3.66
C GLU A 88 5.21 19.04 -4.22
N SER A 89 5.67 17.92 -3.65
CA SER A 89 6.89 17.26 -4.13
C SER A 89 6.73 16.76 -5.56
N ALA A 90 7.81 16.85 -6.35
CA ALA A 90 7.80 16.39 -7.75
C ALA A 90 7.40 14.90 -7.87
N ILE A 91 7.81 14.08 -6.90
CA ILE A 91 7.43 12.67 -6.81
C ILE A 91 5.92 12.52 -6.56
N ALA A 92 5.37 13.22 -5.56
CA ALA A 92 3.94 13.12 -5.24
C ALA A 92 3.05 13.58 -6.41
N ARG A 93 3.44 14.66 -7.10
CA ARG A 93 2.73 15.15 -8.29
C ARG A 93 2.82 14.14 -9.45
N GLY A 94 4.03 13.64 -9.75
CA GLY A 94 4.24 12.68 -10.84
C GLY A 94 3.45 11.38 -10.65
N VAL A 95 3.43 10.83 -9.44
CA VAL A 95 2.63 9.64 -9.09
C VAL A 95 1.14 9.95 -9.21
N SER A 96 0.69 11.09 -8.69
CA SER A 96 -0.73 11.49 -8.74
C SER A 96 -1.23 11.66 -10.18
N ASP A 97 -0.46 12.35 -11.02
CA ASP A 97 -0.79 12.57 -12.43
C ASP A 97 -0.88 11.26 -13.22
N SER A 98 0.02 10.32 -12.95
CA SER A 98 -0.03 8.98 -13.53
C SER A 98 -1.31 8.24 -13.16
N LEU A 99 -1.75 8.35 -11.90
CA LEU A 99 -2.96 7.68 -11.44
C LEU A 99 -4.24 8.33 -11.93
N VAL A 100 -4.28 9.65 -12.09
CA VAL A 100 -5.41 10.33 -12.74
C VAL A 100 -5.63 9.76 -14.15
N ARG A 101 -4.56 9.54 -14.92
CA ARG A 101 -4.66 8.90 -16.24
C ARG A 101 -5.12 7.45 -16.17
N GLN A 102 -4.57 6.66 -15.23
CA GLN A 102 -4.95 5.24 -15.06
C GLN A 102 -6.37 5.02 -14.53
N SER A 103 -7.01 6.06 -13.98
CA SER A 103 -8.35 5.99 -13.39
C SER A 103 -9.39 6.83 -14.14
N ALA A 104 -9.07 7.33 -15.35
CA ALA A 104 -9.94 8.22 -16.12
C ALA A 104 -11.32 7.61 -16.41
N ASP A 105 -11.36 6.31 -16.70
CA ASP A 105 -12.59 5.58 -17.02
C ASP A 105 -13.29 4.99 -15.78
N ALA A 106 -12.80 5.30 -14.56
CA ALA A 106 -13.37 4.76 -13.35
C ALA A 106 -14.76 5.36 -13.07
N GLY A 107 -15.74 4.48 -12.85
CA GLY A 107 -17.07 4.90 -12.41
C GLY A 107 -17.04 5.66 -11.08
N ARG A 108 -18.06 6.50 -10.83
CA ARG A 108 -18.15 7.39 -9.66
C ARG A 108 -17.90 6.68 -8.32
N SER A 109 -18.43 5.47 -8.14
CA SER A 109 -18.25 4.70 -6.91
C SER A 109 -16.79 4.28 -6.70
N ALA A 110 -16.11 3.84 -7.77
CA ALA A 110 -14.69 3.48 -7.72
C ALA A 110 -13.82 4.72 -7.44
N ALA A 111 -14.09 5.84 -8.13
CA ALA A 111 -13.39 7.10 -7.89
C ALA A 111 -13.51 7.57 -6.42
N ARG A 112 -14.67 7.36 -5.78
CA ARG A 112 -14.86 7.65 -4.36
C ARG A 112 -14.00 6.74 -3.47
N CYS A 113 -13.93 5.43 -3.77
CA CYS A 113 -13.05 4.50 -3.06
C CYS A 113 -11.59 4.94 -3.17
N PHE A 114 -11.14 5.33 -4.37
CA PHE A 114 -9.78 5.81 -4.63
C PHE A 114 -9.45 7.06 -3.82
N ALA A 115 -10.34 8.05 -3.81
CA ALA A 115 -10.15 9.27 -3.03
C ALA A 115 -10.09 9.01 -1.52
N VAL A 116 -10.91 8.08 -1.01
CA VAL A 116 -10.87 7.66 0.41
C VAL A 116 -9.53 7.02 0.74
N LEU A 117 -9.06 6.10 -0.10
CA LEU A 117 -7.79 5.41 0.12
C LEU A 117 -6.59 6.34 0.03
N ALA A 118 -6.57 7.27 -0.93
CA ALA A 118 -5.54 8.31 -1.01
C ALA A 118 -5.50 9.18 0.26
N ARG A 119 -6.66 9.52 0.83
CA ARG A 119 -6.71 10.28 2.09
C ARG A 119 -6.18 9.47 3.28
N ILE A 120 -6.52 8.18 3.37
CA ILE A 120 -5.98 7.29 4.41
C ILE A 120 -4.45 7.18 4.25
N GLY A 121 -3.98 6.96 3.03
CA GLY A 121 -2.55 6.93 2.70
C GLY A 121 -1.84 8.20 3.14
N ARG A 122 -2.36 9.38 2.80
CA ARG A 122 -1.79 10.67 3.23
C ARG A 122 -1.64 10.79 4.74
N ARG A 123 -2.66 10.36 5.50
CA ARG A 123 -2.58 10.38 6.96
C ARG A 123 -1.48 9.46 7.47
N HIS A 124 -1.35 8.26 6.90
CA HIS A 124 -0.30 7.31 7.30
C HIS A 124 1.10 7.83 6.92
N GLY A 125 1.27 8.39 5.73
CA GLY A 125 2.53 8.99 5.29
C GLY A 125 2.97 10.15 6.18
N ARG A 126 2.05 11.04 6.57
CA ARG A 126 2.35 12.14 7.51
C ARG A 126 2.76 11.61 8.89
N ALA A 127 2.07 10.59 9.40
CA ALA A 127 2.42 9.98 10.68
C ALA A 127 3.82 9.33 10.61
N PHE A 128 4.13 8.65 9.51
CA PHE A 128 5.45 8.06 9.27
C PHE A 128 6.56 9.12 9.22
N ALA A 129 6.34 10.22 8.48
CA ALA A 129 7.30 11.31 8.37
C ALA A 129 7.50 12.04 9.71
N ALA A 130 6.44 12.27 10.49
CA ALA A 130 6.55 12.86 11.81
C ALA A 130 7.42 12.02 12.75
N GLN A 131 7.15 10.70 12.84
CA GLN A 131 7.95 9.81 13.67
C GLN A 131 9.40 9.70 13.21
N SER A 132 9.63 9.65 11.90
CA SER A 132 10.99 9.61 11.35
C SER A 132 11.75 10.91 11.59
N GLY A 133 11.08 12.07 11.48
CA GLY A 133 11.65 13.39 11.70
C GLY A 133 11.96 13.68 13.18
N ASP A 134 11.08 13.28 14.09
CA ASP A 134 11.30 13.41 15.54
C ASP A 134 12.57 12.68 16.01
N ARG A 135 12.95 11.60 15.31
CA ARG A 135 14.18 10.82 15.61
C ARG A 135 15.46 11.41 15.01
N VAL A 136 15.36 12.27 13.99
CA VAL A 136 16.53 12.96 13.41
C VAL A 136 16.94 14.17 14.27
N LEU A 137 15.99 14.72 15.03
CA LEU A 137 16.20 15.87 15.91
C LEU A 137 16.48 15.48 17.38
N ALA A 138 16.46 14.18 17.71
CA ALA A 138 16.71 13.62 19.04
C ALA A 138 18.12 13.03 19.12
#